data_AF-A0JPD8-F1
#
_entry.id   AF-A0JPD8-F1
#
_cell.length_a   1.000
_cell.length_b   1.000
_cell.length_c   1.000
_cell.angle_alpha   90.00
_cell.angle_beta   90.00
_cell.angle_gamma   90.00
#
_symmetry.space_group_name_H-M   'P 1'
#
loop_
_entity.id
_entity.type
_entity.pdbx_description
1 polymer ?
#
loop_
_entity_poly.entity_id
_entity_poly.type
_entity_poly.pdbx_seq_one_letter_code
_entity_poly.pdbx_strand_id
1 'polypeptide(L)'
;MARKAYRLHCTLWNRVSSVILPTLILIIAWPVKLAAFPTSLSDCQTPTGWNCSGFDDRENDLFLCDTNTCKFDGECLRIGDSVTCDCQFKCPHDYIPVCGSNGVTFRNECYLRGAACKQQTEILVVSEGSCIADGGSGSGDGVNEGSGETVQKETSTCDICQFGAECDEDAEDV
;
A
#
# COMPACT_ATOMS: atom_id res chain seq x y z
N MET A 1 4.30 10.18 -93.90
CA MET A 1 3.50 9.35 -92.96
C MET A 1 2.56 10.27 -92.20
N ALA A 2 1.27 9.99 -92.31
CA ALA A 2 0.17 10.91 -91.98
C ALA A 2 -0.18 10.94 -90.49
N ARG A 3 -0.75 12.09 -90.10
CA ARG A 3 -1.10 12.57 -88.76
C ARG A 3 -2.19 11.71 -88.09
N LYS A 4 -2.06 11.44 -86.80
CA LYS A 4 -3.14 10.91 -85.94
C LYS A 4 -3.59 11.99 -84.95
N ALA A 5 -4.90 12.17 -84.89
CA ALA A 5 -5.63 13.17 -84.13
C ALA A 5 -5.66 12.89 -82.61
N TYR A 6 -5.60 13.94 -81.80
CA TYR A 6 -5.98 13.94 -80.39
C TYR A 6 -7.22 14.81 -80.21
N ARG A 7 -8.28 14.20 -79.70
CA ARG A 7 -9.59 14.79 -79.41
C ARG A 7 -9.95 14.40 -77.97
N LEU A 8 -10.56 15.35 -77.24
CA LEU A 8 -11.11 15.30 -75.88
C LEU A 8 -10.03 15.37 -74.76
N HIS A 9 -10.14 16.19 -73.71
CA HIS A 9 -11.33 16.55 -72.93
C HIS A 9 -11.03 17.83 -72.07
N CYS A 10 -11.53 19.01 -72.47
CA CYS A 10 -11.51 20.25 -71.67
C CYS A 10 -12.93 20.58 -71.18
N THR A 11 -13.49 19.82 -70.22
CA THR A 11 -14.84 20.14 -69.68
C THR A 11 -15.02 19.75 -68.20
N LEU A 12 -13.95 19.55 -67.42
CA LEU A 12 -14.08 19.15 -66.00
C LEU A 12 -13.85 20.27 -64.97
N TRP A 13 -13.54 21.50 -65.37
CA TRP A 13 -13.31 22.58 -64.39
C TRP A 13 -14.59 23.35 -63.98
N ASN A 14 -15.69 23.24 -64.75
CA ASN A 14 -16.87 24.12 -64.58
C ASN A 14 -18.06 23.52 -63.81
N ARG A 15 -17.89 22.40 -63.09
CA ARG A 15 -18.99 21.78 -62.31
C ARG A 15 -18.79 21.76 -60.80
N VAL A 16 -17.59 22.05 -60.32
CA VAL A 16 -17.26 21.97 -58.88
C VAL A 16 -17.64 23.26 -58.13
N SER A 17 -17.83 24.38 -58.84
CA SER A 17 -18.11 25.69 -58.24
C SER A 17 -19.60 25.95 -57.91
N SER A 18 -20.54 25.13 -58.40
CA SER A 18 -21.99 25.36 -58.20
C SER A 18 -22.61 24.64 -57.00
N VAL A 19 -21.84 23.85 -56.23
CA VAL A 19 -22.38 23.08 -55.08
C VAL A 19 -21.77 23.49 -53.74
N ILE A 20 -20.73 24.34 -53.74
CA ILE A 20 -20.05 24.80 -52.51
C ILE A 20 -20.67 26.11 -51.97
N LEU A 21 -21.38 26.87 -52.80
CA LEU A 21 -22.00 28.13 -52.39
C LEU A 21 -23.32 28.00 -51.58
N PRO A 22 -24.19 26.98 -51.75
CA PRO A 22 -25.39 26.86 -50.93
C PRO A 22 -25.16 26.10 -49.61
N THR A 23 -24.08 25.32 -49.49
CA THR A 23 -23.77 24.59 -48.24
C THR A 23 -23.19 25.49 -47.16
N LEU A 24 -22.45 26.55 -47.53
CA LEU A 24 -21.95 27.58 -46.61
C LEU A 24 -23.07 28.48 -46.06
N ILE A 25 -24.19 28.61 -46.79
CA ILE A 25 -25.35 29.42 -46.38
C ILE A 25 -26.23 28.70 -45.33
N LEU A 26 -26.16 27.37 -45.23
CA LEU A 26 -26.85 26.62 -44.17
C LEU A 26 -26.15 26.68 -42.80
N ILE A 27 -24.86 27.05 -42.76
CA ILE A 27 -24.08 27.15 -41.51
C ILE A 27 -24.29 28.52 -40.84
N ILE A 28 -24.58 29.57 -41.63
CA ILE A 28 -24.85 30.94 -41.15
C ILE A 28 -26.30 31.17 -40.71
N ALA A 29 -27.21 30.21 -40.94
CA ALA A 29 -28.63 30.31 -40.59
C ALA A 29 -29.02 29.43 -39.39
N TRP A 30 -28.06 28.76 -38.73
CA TRP A 30 -28.33 28.26 -37.38
C TRP A 30 -28.15 29.41 -36.41
N PRO A 31 -29.10 29.63 -35.49
CA PRO A 31 -28.82 30.49 -34.37
C PRO A 31 -27.71 29.77 -33.61
N VAL A 32 -26.46 30.16 -33.83
CA VAL A 32 -25.46 30.10 -32.78
C VAL A 32 -26.06 30.98 -31.71
N LYS A 33 -26.87 30.36 -30.85
CA LYS A 33 -27.24 30.89 -29.56
C LYS A 33 -25.88 31.11 -28.93
N LEU A 34 -25.40 32.35 -29.03
CA LEU A 34 -24.31 32.83 -28.21
C LEU A 34 -24.81 32.55 -26.81
N ALA A 35 -24.36 31.44 -26.23
CA ALA A 35 -24.42 31.24 -24.81
C ALA A 35 -23.67 32.46 -24.29
N ALA A 36 -24.43 33.43 -23.79
CA ALA A 36 -23.87 34.48 -22.98
C ALA A 36 -23.12 33.75 -21.89
N PHE A 37 -21.80 33.75 -21.96
CA PHE A 37 -20.97 33.23 -20.89
C PHE A 37 -21.32 34.07 -19.66
N PRO A 38 -21.87 33.48 -18.58
CA PRO A 38 -22.25 34.24 -17.42
C PRO A 38 -20.97 34.82 -16.81
N THR A 39 -20.93 36.15 -16.70
CA THR A 39 -19.82 36.89 -16.09
C THR A 39 -19.91 36.95 -14.56
N SER A 40 -20.80 36.18 -13.93
CA SER A 40 -20.98 36.16 -12.48
C SER A 40 -21.62 34.87 -11.97
N LEU A 41 -21.13 34.40 -10.82
CA LEU A 41 -21.47 33.13 -10.14
C LEU A 41 -22.80 33.19 -9.34
N SER A 42 -23.76 34.04 -9.72
CA SER A 42 -24.98 34.23 -8.92
C SER A 42 -26.28 33.72 -9.57
N ASP A 43 -26.24 33.23 -10.82
CA ASP A 43 -27.45 32.82 -11.55
C ASP A 43 -27.56 31.28 -11.70
N CYS A 44 -27.37 30.51 -10.63
CA CYS A 44 -27.75 29.10 -10.60
C CYS A 44 -29.28 28.95 -10.40
N GLN A 45 -30.07 29.23 -11.43
CA GLN A 45 -31.47 28.82 -11.47
C GLN A 45 -31.78 28.22 -12.86
N THR A 46 -31.35 26.97 -13.10
CA THR A 46 -31.89 26.15 -14.18
C THR A 46 -32.45 24.83 -13.65
N PRO A 47 -33.45 24.21 -14.32
CA PRO A 47 -34.22 23.09 -13.77
C PRO A 47 -33.52 21.73 -13.93
N THR A 48 -32.35 21.69 -14.57
CA THR A 48 -31.58 20.46 -14.79
C THR A 48 -30.35 20.51 -13.91
N GLY A 49 -30.56 20.15 -12.64
CA GLY A 49 -29.58 20.24 -11.57
C GLY A 49 -28.21 19.70 -11.94
N TRP A 50 -27.23 20.61 -11.90
CA TRP A 50 -25.87 20.30 -11.49
C TRP A 50 -25.59 21.18 -10.28
N ASN A 51 -25.15 20.53 -9.21
CA ASN A 51 -24.95 21.06 -7.87
C ASN A 51 -23.96 22.24 -7.88
N CYS A 52 -24.45 23.45 -7.54
CA CYS A 52 -23.59 24.60 -7.27
C CYS A 52 -23.10 24.50 -5.81
N SER A 53 -21.97 23.84 -5.58
CA SER A 53 -21.25 23.89 -4.31
C SER A 53 -20.16 24.95 -4.42
N GLY A 54 -20.24 25.97 -3.57
CA GLY A 54 -19.28 27.06 -3.52
C GLY A 54 -17.85 26.55 -3.27
N PHE A 55 -16.93 27.05 -4.08
CA PHE A 55 -15.51 27.10 -3.74
C PHE A 55 -15.31 28.17 -2.66
N ASP A 56 -15.53 27.84 -1.39
CA ASP A 56 -14.89 28.49 -0.24
C ASP A 56 -15.14 27.63 1.02
N ASP A 57 -14.43 26.51 1.10
CA ASP A 57 -13.86 26.00 2.35
C ASP A 57 -12.64 25.18 1.97
N ARG A 58 -11.48 25.78 2.24
CA ARG A 58 -10.15 25.33 1.85
C ARG A 58 -9.80 24.08 2.66
N GLU A 59 -9.50 22.98 1.97
CA GLU A 59 -8.25 22.21 2.11
C GLU A 59 -7.68 21.93 3.54
N ASN A 60 -8.52 21.88 4.58
CA ASN A 60 -8.09 21.68 5.97
C ASN A 60 -8.63 20.39 6.60
N ASP A 61 -9.36 19.57 5.84
CA ASP A 61 -9.90 18.30 6.31
C ASP A 61 -8.89 17.14 6.24
N LEU A 62 -7.64 17.41 5.83
CA LEU A 62 -6.56 16.42 5.83
C LEU A 62 -5.87 16.25 7.20
N PHE A 63 -6.19 17.11 8.19
CA PHE A 63 -5.55 17.14 9.51
C PHE A 63 -6.48 16.79 10.68
N LEU A 64 -7.58 16.06 10.40
CA LEU A 64 -8.48 15.57 11.44
C LEU A 64 -8.19 14.11 11.76
N CYS A 65 -8.26 13.75 13.03
CA CYS A 65 -8.24 12.35 13.46
C CYS A 65 -9.48 11.63 12.92
N ASP A 66 -9.32 10.92 11.80
CA ASP A 66 -10.31 9.98 11.31
C ASP A 66 -10.00 8.59 11.89
N THR A 67 -11.03 7.73 11.88
CA THR A 67 -10.97 6.30 12.19
C THR A 67 -9.88 5.54 11.42
N ASN A 68 -9.36 6.08 10.33
CA ASN A 68 -8.31 5.47 9.52
C ASN A 68 -6.89 6.04 9.77
N THR A 69 -6.77 7.12 10.55
CA THR A 69 -5.49 7.85 10.70
C THR A 69 -4.53 7.12 11.63
N CYS A 70 -5.04 6.55 12.73
CA CYS A 70 -4.29 5.72 13.66
C CYS A 70 -4.93 4.34 13.75
N LYS A 71 -4.26 3.33 13.19
CA LYS A 71 -4.66 1.92 13.28
C LYS A 71 -3.98 1.23 14.46
N PHE A 72 -4.49 0.03 14.78
CA PHE A 72 -3.94 -0.88 15.80
C PHE A 72 -4.04 -0.32 17.23
N ASP A 73 -5.23 0.14 17.60
CA ASP A 73 -5.56 0.63 18.95
C ASP A 73 -4.72 1.84 19.44
N GLY A 74 -4.19 2.63 18.50
CA GLY A 74 -3.52 3.90 18.81
C GLY A 74 -4.51 5.03 19.07
N GLU A 75 -4.19 5.90 20.04
CA GLU A 75 -4.96 7.12 20.28
C GLU A 75 -4.47 8.23 19.33
N CYS A 76 -5.37 8.79 18.54
CA CYS A 76 -5.02 9.87 17.63
C CYS A 76 -5.02 11.21 18.38
N LEU A 77 -3.85 11.84 18.45
CA LEU A 77 -3.64 13.13 19.10
C LEU A 77 -3.36 14.21 18.06
N ARG A 78 -3.98 15.39 18.24
CA ARG A 78 -3.68 16.60 17.46
C ARG A 78 -2.79 17.51 18.30
N ILE A 79 -1.56 17.73 17.84
CA ILE A 79 -0.58 18.62 18.48
C ILE A 79 -0.30 19.78 17.52
N GLY A 80 -0.97 20.92 17.74
CA GLY A 80 -0.94 22.05 16.81
C GLY A 80 -1.59 21.69 15.47
N ASP A 81 -0.82 21.83 14.39
CA ASP A 81 -1.23 21.47 13.02
C ASP A 81 -0.78 20.06 12.62
N SER A 82 -0.24 19.26 13.55
CA SER A 82 0.22 17.89 13.29
C SER A 82 -0.68 16.85 13.97
N VAL A 83 -0.90 15.72 13.29
CA VAL A 83 -1.61 14.55 13.81
C VAL A 83 -0.59 13.47 14.14
N THR A 84 -0.65 12.91 15.35
CA THR A 84 0.29 11.89 15.85
C THR A 84 -0.48 10.75 16.50
N CYS A 85 -0.03 9.51 16.27
CA CYS A 85 -0.60 8.33 16.93
C CYS A 85 0.14 8.05 18.24
N ASP A 86 -0.56 8.19 19.35
CA ASP A 86 -0.08 7.79 20.66
C ASP A 86 -0.31 6.29 20.88
N CYS A 87 0.79 5.57 21.05
CA CYS A 87 0.81 4.11 21.18
C CYS A 87 1.22 3.71 22.60
N GLN A 88 0.54 4.26 23.61
CA GLN A 88 0.80 3.99 25.03
C GLN A 88 0.01 2.78 25.53
N PHE A 89 0.56 1.59 25.30
CA PHE A 89 0.00 0.33 25.80
C PHE A 89 0.47 0.04 27.23
N LYS A 90 -0.48 -0.23 28.13
CA LYS A 90 -0.18 -0.76 29.47
C LYS A 90 0.07 -2.27 29.37
N CYS A 91 1.29 -2.64 28.98
CA CYS A 91 1.65 -4.04 28.82
C CYS A 91 2.12 -4.69 30.13
N PRO A 92 1.71 -5.94 30.42
CA PRO A 92 2.30 -6.71 31.51
C PRO A 92 3.79 -6.97 31.24
N HIS A 93 4.56 -7.16 32.31
CA HIS A 93 5.98 -7.47 32.22
C HIS A 93 6.27 -8.97 32.03
N ASP A 94 5.24 -9.81 32.01
CA ASP A 94 5.36 -11.25 31.77
C ASP A 94 6.05 -11.52 30.43
N TYR A 95 6.95 -12.49 30.45
CA TYR A 95 7.70 -12.93 29.28
C TYR A 95 7.03 -14.18 28.70
N ILE A 96 6.22 -13.95 27.67
CA ILE A 96 5.47 -14.97 26.93
C ILE A 96 5.73 -14.68 25.45
N PRO A 97 6.88 -15.10 24.90
CA PRO A 97 7.33 -14.64 23.60
C PRO A 97 6.37 -15.08 22.48
N VAL A 98 6.25 -14.24 21.45
CA VAL A 98 5.47 -14.50 20.24
C VAL A 98 6.26 -14.10 19.00
N CYS A 99 6.11 -14.86 17.92
CA CYS A 99 6.71 -14.56 16.64
C CYS A 99 5.74 -13.73 15.79
N GLY A 100 6.16 -12.52 15.40
CA GLY A 100 5.39 -11.67 14.50
C GLY A 100 5.49 -12.09 13.03
N SER A 101 4.51 -11.67 12.22
CA SER A 101 4.51 -11.86 10.76
C SER A 101 5.66 -11.17 10.03
N ASN A 102 6.33 -10.25 10.72
CA ASN A 102 7.55 -9.58 10.27
C ASN A 102 8.84 -10.37 10.61
N GLY A 103 8.73 -11.59 11.16
CA GLY A 103 9.87 -12.41 11.56
C GLY A 103 10.59 -11.93 12.83
N VAL A 104 9.99 -11.00 13.58
CA VAL A 104 10.55 -10.46 14.82
C VAL A 104 9.91 -11.13 16.03
N THR A 105 10.73 -11.55 16.98
CA THR A 105 10.27 -12.04 18.28
C THR A 105 9.87 -10.87 19.17
N PHE A 106 8.65 -10.87 19.68
CA PHE A 106 8.18 -9.93 20.69
C PHE A 106 8.05 -10.64 22.04
N ARG A 107 8.38 -9.95 23.14
CA ARG A 107 8.34 -10.55 24.49
C ARG A 107 6.95 -11.00 24.94
N ASN A 108 5.90 -10.40 24.36
CA ASN A 108 4.51 -10.82 24.47
C ASN A 108 3.65 -10.09 23.41
N GLU A 109 2.41 -10.54 23.27
CA GLU A 109 1.45 -10.02 22.29
C GLU A 109 1.17 -8.51 22.47
N CYS A 110 1.16 -8.01 23.71
CA CYS A 110 0.94 -6.57 23.94
C CYS A 110 2.06 -5.71 23.33
N TYR A 111 3.32 -6.13 23.48
CA TYR A 111 4.44 -5.43 22.83
C TYR A 111 4.41 -5.55 21.30
N LEU A 112 3.90 -6.67 20.76
CA LEU A 112 3.67 -6.82 19.33
C LEU A 112 2.62 -5.82 18.82
N ARG A 113 1.47 -5.70 19.50
CA ARG A 113 0.44 -4.71 19.16
C ARG A 113 0.96 -3.28 19.26
N GLY A 114 1.75 -2.98 20.30
CA GLY A 114 2.41 -1.69 20.44
C GLY A 114 3.38 -1.37 19.30
N ALA A 115 4.10 -2.36 18.81
CA ALA A 115 4.96 -2.21 17.63
C ALA A 115 4.13 -1.99 16.35
N ALA A 116 3.04 -2.73 16.17
CA ALA A 116 2.11 -2.55 15.05
C ALA A 116 1.52 -1.13 15.02
N CYS A 117 1.11 -0.60 16.18
CA CYS A 117 0.67 0.79 16.32
C CYS A 117 1.77 1.78 15.94
N LYS A 118 2.99 1.63 16.49
CA LYS A 118 4.09 2.59 16.20
C LYS A 118 4.49 2.59 14.73
N GLN A 119 4.45 1.43 14.09
CA GLN A 119 4.79 1.27 12.68
C GLN A 119 3.61 1.54 11.74
N GLN A 120 2.41 1.75 12.30
CA GLN A 120 1.15 1.84 11.56
C GLN A 120 1.01 0.72 10.50
N THR A 121 1.47 -0.47 10.86
CA THR A 121 1.54 -1.65 9.98
C THR A 121 1.02 -2.85 10.74
N GLU A 122 0.23 -3.69 10.06
CA GLU A 122 -0.31 -4.90 10.67
C GLU A 122 0.81 -5.91 10.94
N ILE A 123 0.94 -6.32 12.19
CA ILE A 123 1.82 -7.41 12.61
C ILE A 123 0.90 -8.45 13.25
N LEU A 124 0.87 -9.64 12.66
CA LEU A 124 0.07 -10.77 13.17
C LEU A 124 0.98 -11.72 13.95
N VAL A 125 0.42 -12.42 14.93
CA VAL A 125 1.12 -13.54 15.57
C VAL A 125 1.14 -14.70 14.58
N VAL A 126 2.33 -15.16 14.21
CA VAL A 126 2.53 -16.33 13.34
C VAL A 126 2.72 -17.60 14.16
N SER A 127 3.39 -17.50 15.30
CA SER A 127 3.67 -18.63 16.16
C SER A 127 3.81 -18.18 17.61
N GLU A 128 3.41 -19.04 18.55
CA GLU A 128 3.75 -18.90 19.96
C GLU A 128 5.24 -19.20 20.15
N GLY A 129 5.90 -18.50 21.07
CA GLY A 129 7.34 -18.59 21.24
C GLY A 129 8.13 -17.61 20.38
N SER A 130 9.46 -17.72 20.44
CA SER A 130 10.36 -16.89 19.62
C SER A 130 10.34 -17.32 18.16
N CYS A 131 10.57 -16.38 17.24
CA CYS A 131 10.83 -16.70 15.84
C CYS A 131 12.06 -17.60 15.73
N ILE A 132 12.02 -18.52 14.77
CA ILE A 132 13.16 -19.36 14.42
C ILE A 132 14.24 -18.41 13.88
N ALA A 133 15.35 -18.29 14.60
CA ALA A 133 16.52 -17.64 14.06
C ALA A 133 17.03 -18.53 12.92
N ASP A 134 16.85 -18.10 11.67
CA ASP A 134 17.54 -18.70 10.54
C ASP A 134 19.03 -18.74 10.92
N GLY A 135 19.58 -19.95 11.09
CA GLY A 135 20.77 -20.25 11.89
C GLY A 135 22.04 -19.50 11.52
N GLY A 136 22.13 -18.23 11.93
CA GLY A 136 23.22 -17.33 11.58
C GLY A 136 23.40 -16.15 12.53
N SER A 137 22.98 -16.28 13.79
CA SER A 137 23.39 -15.34 14.84
C SER A 137 23.82 -16.12 16.08
N GLY A 138 25.10 -16.50 16.07
CA GLY A 138 25.78 -16.90 17.28
C GLY A 138 25.82 -15.71 18.24
N SER A 139 25.15 -15.85 19.37
CA SER A 139 25.37 -15.04 20.56
C SER A 139 25.51 -16.03 21.71
N GLY A 140 26.72 -16.10 22.24
CA GLY A 140 27.20 -17.19 23.08
C GLY A 140 26.43 -17.39 24.40
N ASP A 141 26.43 -18.66 24.78
CA ASP A 141 26.53 -19.25 26.12
C ASP A 141 25.90 -18.50 27.29
N GLY A 142 24.70 -18.96 27.63
CA GLY A 142 24.13 -18.88 28.97
C GLY A 142 23.24 -20.09 29.18
N VAL A 143 23.82 -21.20 29.63
CA VAL A 143 23.06 -22.32 30.20
C VAL A 143 22.35 -21.83 31.44
N ASN A 144 21.02 -21.73 31.37
CA ASN A 144 20.19 -21.75 32.55
C ASN A 144 19.08 -22.77 32.31
N GLU A 145 19.25 -23.93 32.94
CA GLU A 145 18.29 -25.01 32.99
C GLU A 145 16.99 -24.56 33.67
N GLY A 146 15.86 -24.85 33.02
CA GLY A 146 14.53 -24.63 33.56
C GLY A 146 13.49 -25.32 32.68
N SER A 147 13.04 -26.49 33.14
CA SER A 147 12.13 -27.43 32.48
C SER A 147 10.95 -26.81 31.71
N GLY A 148 10.86 -27.19 30.44
CA GLY A 148 9.68 -27.07 29.59
C GLY A 148 9.83 -28.04 28.43
N GLU A 149 9.00 -29.07 28.43
CA GLU A 149 9.05 -30.23 27.54
C GLU A 149 9.18 -29.85 26.05
N THR A 150 10.36 -30.08 25.49
CA THR A 150 10.50 -30.53 24.10
C THR A 150 11.46 -31.69 24.11
N VAL A 151 11.09 -32.80 23.46
CA VAL A 151 11.90 -33.99 23.32
C VAL A 151 13.13 -33.64 22.51
N GLN A 152 14.16 -33.13 23.18
CA GLN A 152 15.51 -33.05 22.70
C GLN A 152 16.17 -34.35 23.12
N LYS A 153 16.34 -35.26 22.17
CA LYS A 153 17.31 -36.33 22.34
C LYS A 153 18.68 -35.67 22.28
N GLU A 154 19.10 -35.10 23.41
CA GLU A 154 20.46 -34.71 23.71
C GLU A 154 21.27 -36.01 23.72
N THR A 155 21.75 -36.45 22.56
CA THR A 155 22.65 -37.60 22.51
C THR A 155 24.00 -37.10 23.02
N SER A 156 24.26 -37.44 24.28
CA SER A 156 25.58 -37.31 24.89
C SER A 156 26.61 -37.97 23.99
N THR A 157 27.85 -37.47 24.01
CA THR A 157 28.92 -37.82 23.06
C THR A 157 29.29 -39.32 23.02
N CYS A 158 28.65 -40.21 23.82
CA CYS A 158 28.81 -41.68 23.75
C CYS A 158 27.61 -42.47 23.18
N ASP A 159 26.65 -41.87 22.48
CA ASP A 159 25.48 -42.62 21.97
C ASP A 159 25.62 -43.23 20.56
N ILE A 160 26.74 -43.02 19.86
CA ILE A 160 26.92 -43.54 18.49
C ILE A 160 28.26 -44.24 18.33
N CYS A 161 28.41 -45.39 18.97
CA CYS A 161 29.42 -46.38 18.59
C CYS A 161 28.73 -47.50 17.77
N GLN A 162 28.90 -47.50 16.46
CA GLN A 162 28.42 -48.60 15.61
C GLN A 162 29.52 -49.68 15.55
N PHE A 163 29.12 -50.96 15.71
CA PHE A 163 29.95 -52.19 15.75
C PHE A 163 30.56 -52.62 17.10
N GLY A 164 29.95 -52.24 18.23
CA GLY A 164 30.24 -52.88 19.53
C GLY A 164 31.58 -52.51 20.16
N ALA A 165 32.04 -51.28 19.96
CA ALA A 165 33.15 -50.72 20.73
C ALA A 165 32.62 -50.16 22.06
N GLU A 166 33.33 -50.43 23.16
CA GLU A 166 33.05 -49.90 24.49
C GLU A 166 33.72 -48.53 24.65
N CYS A 167 33.04 -47.59 25.33
CA CYS A 167 33.59 -46.27 25.65
C CYS A 167 34.60 -46.44 26.80
N ASP A 168 35.91 -46.30 26.53
CA ASP A 168 36.93 -46.23 27.59
C ASP A 168 36.97 -44.81 28.15
N GLU A 169 36.60 -44.64 29.43
CA GLU A 169 36.56 -43.34 30.12
C GLU A 169 37.93 -42.80 30.58
N ASP A 170 39.06 -43.40 30.17
CA ASP A 170 40.40 -43.08 30.71
C ASP A 170 41.40 -42.48 29.68
N ALA A 171 40.94 -41.66 28.74
CA ALA A 171 41.85 -40.87 27.90
C ALA A 171 42.15 -39.51 28.56
N GLU A 172 43.16 -39.49 29.43
CA GLU A 172 43.75 -38.25 29.95
C GLU A 172 44.30 -37.41 28.78
N ASP A 173 43.87 -36.14 28.69
CA ASP A 173 44.34 -35.15 27.71
C ASP A 173 45.85 -34.90 27.84
N VAL A 174 46.61 -35.08 26.76
CA VAL A 174 48.03 -34.65 26.62
C VAL A 174 48.28 -33.90 25.31
#